data_AF-A0A653P6R5-F1
#
_entry.id   AF-A0A653P6R5-F1
#
_cell.length_a   1.000
_cell.length_b   1.000
_cell.length_c   1.000
_cell.angle_alpha   90.00
_cell.angle_beta   90.00
_cell.angle_gamma   90.00
#
_symmetry.space_group_name_H-M   'P 1'
#
loop_
_entity.id
_entity.type
_entity.pdbx_description
1 polymer ?
#
loop_
_entity_poly.entity_id
_entity_poly.type
_entity_poly.pdbx_seq_one_letter_code
_entity_poly.pdbx_strand_id
1 'polypeptide(L)'
;MLLIDEHIIANKNIITSKEDIEEIGVIKDKPSHETYFYNLTANGILFAKLKKEIPYKTQAELNTFLDLDENNPVYVNGYLLEHDTYTIATESIATIDLVMPNEENDLDQKVINVWILSQEERKNGCALSQME
;
A
#
# COMPACT_ATOMS: atom_id res chain seq x y z
N MET A 1 5.70 -4.70 2.20
CA MET A 1 4.31 -4.41 1.79
C MET A 1 3.57 -5.73 1.68
N LEU A 2 2.31 -5.80 2.11
CA LEU A 2 1.45 -6.97 1.90
C LEU A 2 0.47 -6.66 0.77
N LEU A 3 0.26 -7.63 -0.11
CA LEU A 3 -0.75 -7.58 -1.14
C LEU A 3 -1.70 -8.77 -0.97
N ILE A 4 -2.99 -8.49 -0.85
CA ILE A 4 -4.04 -9.49 -0.66
C ILE A 4 -4.79 -9.66 -1.98
N ASP A 5 -5.05 -10.92 -2.34
CA ASP A 5 -5.77 -11.30 -3.57
C ASP A 5 -5.20 -10.64 -4.83
N GLU A 6 -3.88 -10.41 -4.85
CA GLU A 6 -3.14 -9.79 -5.96
C GLU A 6 -3.51 -8.33 -6.29
N HIS A 7 -4.35 -7.64 -5.52
CA HIS A 7 -4.72 -6.25 -5.85
C HIS A 7 -5.00 -5.34 -4.64
N ILE A 8 -5.15 -5.90 -3.43
CA ILE A 8 -5.44 -5.13 -2.23
C ILE A 8 -4.15 -4.86 -1.46
N ILE A 9 -3.69 -3.61 -1.47
CA ILE A 9 -2.51 -3.17 -0.73
C ILE A 9 -2.85 -3.03 0.75
N ALA A 10 -2.07 -3.69 1.60
CA ALA A 10 -2.33 -3.75 3.04
C ALA A 10 -1.04 -3.68 3.88
N ASN A 11 -1.23 -3.32 5.14
CA ASN A 11 -0.23 -3.55 6.18
C ASN A 11 -0.34 -5.02 6.65
N LYS A 12 0.79 -5.66 6.97
CA LYS A 12 0.84 -7.04 7.49
C LYS A 12 -0.03 -7.24 8.75
N ASN A 13 -0.26 -6.17 9.52
CA ASN A 13 -1.01 -6.20 10.78
C ASN A 13 -2.50 -6.57 10.58
N ILE A 14 -3.01 -6.58 9.34
CA ILE A 14 -4.36 -7.06 9.00
C ILE A 14 -4.52 -8.58 9.19
N ILE A 15 -3.40 -9.31 9.16
CA ILE A 15 -3.34 -10.74 9.44
C ILE A 15 -3.15 -10.89 10.95
N THR A 16 -4.24 -11.08 11.68
CA THR A 16 -4.23 -11.26 13.14
C THR A 16 -4.08 -12.71 13.56
N SER A 17 -4.38 -13.66 12.67
CA SER A 17 -4.14 -15.09 12.88
C SER A 17 -3.67 -15.80 11.61
N LYS A 18 -2.82 -16.82 11.78
CA LYS A 18 -2.43 -17.77 10.73
C LYS A 18 -3.62 -18.56 10.18
N GLU A 19 -4.68 -18.76 10.97
CA GLU A 19 -5.85 -19.51 10.52
C GLU A 19 -6.64 -18.78 9.42
N ASP A 20 -6.50 -17.46 9.33
CA ASP A 20 -7.13 -16.62 8.30
C ASP A 20 -6.46 -16.76 6.94
N ILE A 21 -5.29 -17.40 6.87
CA ILE A 21 -4.46 -17.50 5.68
C ILE A 21 -4.85 -18.75 4.89
N GLU A 22 -5.15 -18.57 3.61
CA GLU A 22 -5.32 -19.66 2.64
C GLU A 22 -3.99 -19.95 1.94
N GLU A 23 -3.29 -18.90 1.49
CA GLU A 23 -2.03 -19.01 0.74
C GLU A 23 -1.10 -17.84 1.08
N ILE A 24 0.22 -18.09 1.02
CA ILE A 24 1.26 -17.06 1.09
C ILE A 24 2.25 -17.25 -0.06
N GLY A 25 2.55 -16.15 -0.75
CA GLY A 25 3.66 -16.04 -1.69
C GLY A 25 4.62 -14.93 -1.29
N VAL A 26 5.88 -15.02 -1.70
CA VAL A 26 6.87 -13.96 -1.45
C VAL A 26 7.69 -13.70 -2.70
N ILE A 27 7.81 -12.44 -3.09
CA ILE A 27 8.77 -11.99 -4.11
C ILE A 27 9.85 -11.18 -3.39
N LYS A 28 11.08 -11.71 -3.33
CA LYS A 28 12.24 -11.04 -2.72
C LYS A 28 13.14 -10.34 -3.75
N ASP A 29 13.21 -10.88 -4.96
CA ASP A 29 14.03 -10.33 -6.04
C ASP A 29 13.23 -9.36 -6.93
N LYS A 30 13.89 -8.68 -7.87
CA LYS A 30 13.22 -7.79 -8.82
C LYS A 30 12.21 -8.59 -9.65
N PRO A 31 10.89 -8.32 -9.56
CA PRO A 31 9.93 -8.86 -10.50
C PRO A 31 10.25 -8.38 -11.93
N SER A 32 9.88 -9.19 -12.91
CA SER A 32 9.91 -8.82 -14.32
C SER A 32 8.72 -7.91 -14.65
N HIS A 33 8.81 -7.17 -15.76
CA HIS A 33 7.75 -6.29 -16.29
C HIS A 33 6.41 -7.02 -16.57
N GLU A 34 6.38 -8.36 -16.51
CA GLU A 34 5.17 -9.18 -16.73
C GLU A 34 4.25 -9.25 -15.51
N THR A 35 4.76 -8.90 -14.31
CA THR A 35 3.92 -8.73 -13.12
C THR A 35 3.74 -7.25 -12.87
N TYR A 36 2.50 -6.79 -12.62
CA TYR A 36 2.15 -5.39 -12.35
C TYR A 36 2.84 -4.76 -11.12
N PHE A 37 3.72 -5.50 -10.45
CA PHE A 37 4.41 -5.09 -9.24
C PHE A 37 5.84 -4.74 -9.55
N TYR A 38 6.26 -3.54 -9.15
CA TYR A 38 7.66 -3.29 -8.87
C TYR A 38 7.91 -3.58 -7.39
N ASN A 39 8.88 -4.45 -7.08
CA ASN A 39 9.37 -4.60 -5.72
C ASN A 39 10.18 -3.36 -5.35
N LEU A 40 9.47 -2.32 -4.90
CA LEU A 40 10.02 -1.01 -4.52
C LEU A 40 10.56 -1.02 -3.08
N THR A 41 10.55 -2.18 -2.41
CA THR A 41 11.01 -2.30 -1.03
C THR A 41 12.29 -3.13 -0.97
N ALA A 42 13.21 -2.80 -0.07
CA ALA A 42 14.39 -3.63 0.20
C ALA A 42 14.03 -5.04 0.73
N ASN A 43 12.77 -5.26 1.13
CA ASN A 43 12.33 -6.43 1.89
C ASN A 43 11.41 -7.38 1.09
N GLY A 44 11.10 -7.07 -0.17
CA GLY A 44 10.17 -7.87 -0.95
C GLY A 44 8.69 -7.52 -0.78
N ILE A 45 7.87 -8.12 -1.62
CA ILE A 45 6.40 -8.07 -1.54
C ILE A 45 5.92 -9.42 -1.00
N LEU A 46 5.11 -9.36 0.06
CA LEU A 46 4.36 -10.50 0.59
C LEU A 46 3.01 -10.54 -0.12
N PHE A 47 2.64 -11.69 -0.64
CA PHE A 47 1.32 -11.97 -1.17
C PHE A 47 0.59 -12.87 -0.19
N ALA A 48 -0.68 -12.59 0.06
CA ALA A 48 -1.53 -13.49 0.81
C ALA A 48 -2.88 -13.63 0.15
N LYS A 49 -3.41 -14.84 0.19
CA LYS A 49 -4.84 -15.08 -0.01
C LYS A 49 -5.45 -15.34 1.35
N LEU A 50 -6.49 -14.59 1.72
CA LEU A 50 -7.13 -14.70 3.02
C LEU A 50 -8.51 -15.33 2.89
N LYS A 51 -8.92 -16.12 3.89
CA LYS A 51 -10.24 -16.76 3.93
C LYS A 51 -11.38 -15.78 4.18
N LYS A 52 -11.04 -14.57 4.64
CA LYS A 52 -11.97 -13.50 4.93
C LYS A 52 -11.88 -12.44 3.84
N GLU A 53 -13.02 -11.87 3.50
CA GLU A 53 -13.08 -10.70 2.63
C GLU A 53 -12.47 -9.49 3.32
N ILE A 54 -11.69 -8.70 2.58
CA ILE A 54 -11.01 -7.52 3.09
C ILE A 54 -11.68 -6.27 2.54
N PRO A 55 -12.31 -5.43 3.39
CA PRO A 55 -12.86 -4.15 2.95
C PRO A 55 -11.75 -3.25 2.39
N TYR A 56 -11.96 -2.73 1.19
CA TYR A 56 -10.98 -1.88 0.51
C TYR A 56 -11.59 -0.58 -0.01
N LYS A 57 -10.71 0.35 -0.38
CA LYS A 57 -11.02 1.57 -1.12
C LYS A 57 -10.28 1.61 -2.44
N THR A 58 -10.98 1.97 -3.49
CA THR A 58 -10.41 2.29 -4.80
C THR A 58 -9.76 3.68 -4.79
N GLN A 59 -8.88 3.95 -5.77
CA GLN A 59 -8.28 5.28 -5.94
C GLN A 59 -9.37 6.35 -6.17
N ALA A 60 -10.37 6.05 -6.99
CA ALA A 60 -11.48 6.95 -7.29
C ALA A 60 -12.32 7.29 -6.04
N GLU A 61 -12.60 6.31 -5.17
CA GLU A 61 -13.29 6.56 -3.90
C GLU A 61 -12.50 7.49 -2.97
N LEU A 62 -11.18 7.32 -2.90
CA LEU A 62 -10.31 8.19 -2.09
C LEU A 62 -10.27 9.61 -2.64
N ASN A 63 -10.15 9.76 -3.97
CA ASN A 63 -10.18 11.07 -4.63
C ASN A 63 -11.53 11.76 -4.42
N THR A 64 -12.64 11.05 -4.62
CA THR A 64 -13.99 11.57 -4.41
C THR A 64 -14.20 12.01 -2.96
N PHE A 65 -13.70 11.23 -1.99
CA PHE A 65 -13.79 11.57 -0.57
C PHE A 65 -13.07 12.87 -0.20
N LEU A 66 -12.06 13.28 -0.97
CA LEU A 66 -11.26 14.50 -0.77
C LEU A 66 -11.58 15.61 -1.78
N ASP A 67 -12.71 15.51 -2.50
CA ASP A 67 -13.14 16.46 -3.53
C ASP A 67 -12.07 16.71 -4.62
N LEU A 68 -11.40 15.64 -5.08
CA LEU A 68 -10.42 15.66 -6.17
C LEU A 68 -11.00 14.99 -7.43
N ASP A 69 -10.33 15.20 -8.57
CA ASP A 69 -10.62 14.45 -9.79
C ASP A 69 -10.49 12.94 -9.53
N GLU A 70 -11.41 12.13 -10.05
CA GLU A 70 -11.42 10.68 -9.80
C GLU A 70 -10.12 9.98 -10.24
N ASN A 71 -9.45 10.54 -11.26
CA ASN A 71 -8.19 10.04 -11.83
C ASN A 71 -6.96 10.76 -11.24
N ASN A 72 -7.13 11.57 -10.20
CA ASN A 72 -6.02 12.24 -9.54
C ASN A 72 -5.03 11.20 -8.98
N PRO A 73 -3.70 11.41 -9.13
CA PRO A 73 -2.71 10.43 -8.69
C PRO A 73 -2.81 10.09 -7.20
N VAL A 74 -2.79 8.79 -6.90
CA VAL A 74 -2.77 8.26 -5.53
C VAL A 74 -1.46 7.51 -5.30
N TYR A 75 -0.83 7.81 -4.18
CA TYR A 75 0.40 7.19 -3.72
C TYR A 75 0.14 6.34 -2.48
N VAL A 76 0.90 5.26 -2.31
CA VAL A 76 0.94 4.48 -1.07
C VAL A 76 2.36 4.44 -0.55
N ASN A 77 2.56 4.91 0.69
CA ASN A 77 3.87 5.08 1.32
C ASN A 77 4.89 5.83 0.44
N GLY A 78 4.42 6.81 -0.35
CA GLY A 78 5.26 7.58 -1.27
C GLY A 78 5.48 6.96 -2.66
N TYR A 79 4.87 5.83 -2.98
CA TYR A 79 4.96 5.20 -4.31
C TYR A 79 3.66 5.36 -5.09
N LEU A 80 3.75 5.80 -6.35
CA LEU A 80 2.61 5.99 -7.24
C LEU A 80 1.90 4.65 -7.50
N LEU A 81 0.58 4.64 -7.39
CA LEU A 81 -0.24 3.53 -7.85
C LEU A 81 -0.55 3.69 -9.35
N GLU A 82 0.30 3.11 -10.19
CA GLU A 82 0.20 3.26 -11.65
C GLU A 82 -1.06 2.63 -12.26
N HIS A 83 -1.63 1.61 -11.61
CA HIS A 83 -2.80 0.88 -12.09
C HIS A 83 -4.02 1.09 -11.17
N ASP A 84 -5.15 1.45 -11.78
CA ASP A 84 -6.45 1.67 -11.13
C ASP A 84 -7.04 0.41 -10.47
N THR A 85 -6.59 -0.76 -10.91
CA THR A 85 -6.95 -2.07 -10.32
C THR A 85 -6.49 -2.22 -8.88
N TYR A 86 -5.49 -1.44 -8.44
CA TYR A 86 -5.03 -1.48 -7.07
C TYR A 86 -6.00 -0.78 -6.13
N THR A 87 -6.32 -1.49 -5.05
CA THR A 87 -7.15 -0.98 -3.97
C THR A 87 -6.37 -1.01 -2.66
N ILE A 88 -6.84 -0.27 -1.67
CA ILE A 88 -6.15 -0.16 -0.37
C ILE A 88 -7.08 -0.70 0.70
N ALA A 89 -6.60 -1.66 1.50
CA ALA A 89 -7.36 -2.21 2.61
C ALA A 89 -7.71 -1.08 3.59
N THR A 90 -9.01 -0.88 3.84
CA THR A 90 -9.51 0.26 4.62
C THR A 90 -8.92 0.29 6.03
N GLU A 91 -8.85 -0.88 6.67
CA GLU A 91 -8.30 -1.05 8.02
C GLU A 91 -6.77 -0.86 8.09
N SER A 92 -6.09 -0.92 6.93
CA SER A 92 -4.65 -0.67 6.86
C SER A 92 -4.31 0.81 6.71
N ILE A 93 -5.27 1.70 6.46
CA ILE A 93 -5.02 3.13 6.28
C ILE A 93 -4.70 3.75 7.65
N ALA A 94 -3.43 4.07 7.88
CA ALA A 94 -2.99 4.75 9.10
C ALA A 94 -3.19 6.27 9.00
N THR A 95 -2.93 6.85 7.83
CA THR A 95 -3.09 8.29 7.58
C THR A 95 -3.27 8.55 6.10
N ILE A 96 -3.99 9.61 5.74
CA ILE A 96 -4.07 10.12 4.38
C ILE A 96 -3.54 11.55 4.39
N ASP A 97 -2.51 11.81 3.60
CA ASP A 97 -1.92 13.13 3.44
C ASP A 97 -2.30 13.69 2.06
N LEU A 98 -2.66 14.97 2.03
CA LEU A 98 -2.83 15.72 0.79
C LEU A 98 -1.54 16.50 0.53
N VAL A 99 -0.76 16.04 -0.45
CA VAL A 99 0.58 16.55 -0.71
C VAL A 99 0.52 17.60 -1.80
N MET A 100 1.00 18.81 -1.50
CA MET A 100 1.09 19.90 -2.46
C MET A 100 2.42 19.86 -3.23
N PRO A 101 2.43 20.30 -4.50
CA PRO A 101 3.66 20.64 -5.21
C PRO A 101 4.62 21.51 -4.41
N ASN A 102 5.89 21.12 -4.38
CA ASN A 102 6.96 21.94 -3.83
C ASN A 102 8.29 21.68 -4.57
N GLU A 103 9.35 22.40 -4.20
CA GLU A 103 10.67 22.30 -4.86
C GLU A 103 11.40 20.97 -4.62
N GLU A 104 10.91 20.12 -3.70
CA GLU A 104 11.57 18.88 -3.29
C GLU A 104 10.89 17.60 -3.83
N ASN A 105 9.63 17.68 -4.29
CA ASN A 105 8.80 16.50 -4.57
C ASN A 105 8.41 16.30 -6.04
N ASP A 106 8.82 17.20 -6.94
CA ASP A 106 8.59 17.11 -8.39
C ASP A 106 7.12 16.88 -8.80
N LEU A 107 6.16 17.27 -7.94
CA LEU A 107 4.74 17.13 -8.24
C LEU A 107 4.24 18.34 -9.04
N ASP A 108 3.51 18.08 -10.13
CA ASP A 108 2.86 19.14 -10.91
C ASP A 108 1.46 19.50 -10.38
N GLN A 109 0.90 18.66 -9.52
CA GLN A 109 -0.43 18.83 -8.95
C GLN A 109 -0.51 18.31 -7.51
N LYS A 110 -1.57 18.68 -6.82
CA LYS A 110 -1.86 18.18 -5.47
C LYS A 110 -2.29 16.71 -5.56
N VAL A 111 -1.66 15.83 -4.78
CA VAL A 111 -1.90 14.37 -4.84
C VAL A 111 -2.28 13.81 -3.49
N ILE A 112 -2.84 12.60 -3.48
CA ILE A 112 -3.09 11.84 -2.25
C ILE A 112 -1.89 10.93 -1.97
N ASN A 113 -1.40 10.92 -0.74
CA ASN A 113 -0.51 9.88 -0.26
C ASN A 113 -1.13 9.15 0.94
N VAL A 114 -1.41 7.86 0.75
CA VAL A 114 -1.94 6.97 1.78
C VAL A 114 -0.78 6.29 2.48
N TRP A 115 -0.73 6.46 3.79
CA TRP A 115 0.20 5.71 4.61
C TRP A 115 -0.49 4.49 5.20
N ILE A 116 0.03 3.32 4.84
CA ILE A 116 -0.35 2.06 5.49
C ILE A 116 0.61 1.67 6.62
N LEU A 117 1.74 2.39 6.73
CA LEU A 117 2.70 2.25 7.81
C LEU A 117 2.41 3.28 8.90
N SER A 118 2.51 2.86 10.16
CA SER A 118 2.53 3.76 11.31
C SER A 118 3.76 4.69 11.27
N GLN A 119 3.72 5.80 12.01
CA GLN A 119 4.85 6.73 12.07
C GLN A 119 6.12 6.07 12.61
N GLU A 120 5.99 5.10 13.50
CA GLU A 120 7.11 4.32 14.03
C GLU A 120 7.72 3.40 12.96
N GLU A 121 6.88 2.65 12.24
CA GLU A 121 7.33 1.80 11.12
C GLU A 121 8.02 2.61 10.02
N ARG A 122 7.61 3.87 9.79
CA ARG A 122 8.26 4.76 8.82
C ARG A 122 9.67 5.16 9.27
N LYS A 123 9.87 5.43 10.56
CA LYS A 123 11.18 5.85 11.12
C LYS A 123 12.15 4.69 11.24
N ASN A 124 11.66 3.55 11.70
CA ASN A 124 12.48 2.39 12.02
C ASN A 124 12.61 1.43 10.83
N GLY A 125 11.81 1.60 9.77
CA GLY A 125 11.71 0.63 8.68
C GLY A 125 11.27 -0.73 9.21
N CYS A 126 11.68 -1.81 8.52
CA CYS A 126 11.62 -3.17 9.09
C CYS A 126 12.84 -3.47 9.97
N ALA A 127 13.31 -2.54 10.80
CA ALA A 127 14.26 -2.90 11.84
C ALA A 127 13.61 -3.96 12.74
N LEU A 128 14.35 -5.05 12.98
CA LEU A 128 14.02 -6.07 13.99
C LEU A 128 14.15 -5.46 15.39
N SER A 129 13.32 -4.47 15.72
CA SER A 129 13.16 -4.04 17.09
C SER A 129 12.04 -4.85 17.72
N GLN A 130 12.48 -5.82 18.53
CA GLN A 130 11.78 -6.45 19.65
C GLN A 130 10.81 -7.60 19.33
N MET A 131 11.38 -8.73 18.93
CA MET A 131 10.94 -10.02 19.48
C MET A 131 11.87 -10.33 20.67
N GLU A 132 11.56 -9.77 21.84
CA GLU A 132 12.00 -10.33 23.13
C GLU A 132 10.87 -11.21 23.69
#